data_AF-A0A482V9X8-F1
#
_entry.id   AF-A0A482V9X8-F1
#
_cell.length_a   1.000
_cell.length_b   1.000
_cell.length_c   1.000
_cell.angle_alpha   90.00
_cell.angle_beta   90.00
_cell.angle_gamma   90.00
#
_symmetry.space_group_name_H-M   'P 1'
#
loop_
_entity.id
_entity.type
_entity.pdbx_description
1 polymer ?
#
loop_
_entity_poly.entity_id
_entity_poly.type
_entity_poly.pdbx_seq_one_letter_code
_entity_poly.pdbx_strand_id
1 'polypeptide(L)'
;MKFYVESLTKCSQRLGTLSEIEGKPSVAIRTPAVMLHTQKLSQGGQIPHITHEVFRLVSRKPQILQIPLAGMHTFKEAIQYYEGTISSFIGSKDSLSCLTLQDPCNITKQGHHSSLKVPIWTKNGKVYYDAKSYMDVVESFKPDMYFLLSDGDTNISSSEKRVSKSVSNTISFYKDCLERHRKSEVLKHSFVIAPVVGGYKHLAREKYIEAMLEDVRDVDGFLIDGLHNNGPETEFLEFHEIEPIVQCIVDKLPVEKLHVVQGCWNPVNIIGMVELGIDLFDTSYCHILTERSAAMTFAIEPTERTNAYEINLRDAKYVDDFQPILLGCDCLSCAIMCTITCDSLKK
;
A
#
# COMPACT_ATOMS: atom_id res chain seq x y z
N MET A 1 7.19 16.55 5.70
CA MET A 1 7.33 15.81 4.43
C MET A 1 6.56 16.55 3.36
N LYS A 2 7.05 16.63 2.12
CA LYS A 2 6.35 17.25 0.98
C LYS A 2 6.54 16.43 -0.29
N PHE A 3 5.55 16.48 -1.17
CA PHE A 3 5.59 15.89 -2.50
C PHE A 3 5.75 16.99 -3.56
N TYR A 4 6.64 16.77 -4.51
CA TYR A 4 6.89 17.67 -5.64
C TYR A 4 6.76 16.91 -6.94
N VAL A 5 6.11 17.52 -7.92
CA VAL A 5 6.00 16.98 -9.28
C VAL A 5 7.10 17.61 -10.13
N GLU A 6 8.05 16.81 -10.60
CA GLU A 6 9.22 17.26 -11.38
C GLU A 6 8.89 17.46 -12.85
N SER A 7 8.09 16.55 -13.41
CA SER A 7 7.71 16.57 -14.83
C SER A 7 6.35 15.92 -15.02
N LEU A 8 5.50 16.60 -15.78
CA LEU A 8 4.32 16.02 -16.40
C LEU A 8 4.67 15.69 -17.84
N THR A 9 4.65 14.42 -18.21
CA THR A 9 4.80 14.01 -19.61
C THR A 9 3.50 14.29 -20.39
N LYS A 10 3.55 14.23 -21.73
CA LYS A 10 2.38 14.52 -22.58
C LYS A 10 1.22 13.53 -22.37
N CYS A 11 1.50 12.34 -21.87
CA CYS A 11 0.53 11.40 -21.34
C CYS A 11 0.63 11.49 -19.81
N SER A 12 -0.48 11.30 -19.10
CA SER A 12 -0.71 11.61 -17.67
C SER A 12 0.28 11.06 -16.63
N GLN A 13 1.41 10.48 -17.05
CA GLN A 13 2.50 10.02 -16.19
C GLN A 13 3.23 11.19 -15.53
N ARG A 14 3.70 10.89 -14.32
CA ARG A 14 4.17 11.88 -13.37
C ARG A 14 5.47 11.38 -12.79
N LEU A 15 6.52 12.19 -12.91
CA LEU A 15 7.73 12.01 -12.14
C LEU A 15 7.68 12.97 -10.98
N GLY A 16 7.80 12.45 -9.77
CA GLY A 16 7.77 13.26 -8.56
C GLY A 16 8.82 12.84 -7.54
N THR A 17 8.89 13.59 -6.45
CA THR A 17 9.81 13.32 -5.35
C THR A 17 9.17 13.68 -4.02
N LEU A 18 9.15 12.72 -3.09
CA LEU A 18 8.90 12.94 -1.67
C LEU A 18 10.20 13.37 -0.99
N SER A 19 10.19 14.51 -0.32
CA SER A 19 11.35 15.08 0.37
C SER A 19 10.93 15.92 1.59
N GLU A 20 11.86 16.67 2.19
CA GLU A 20 11.60 17.51 3.37
C GLU A 20 10.95 16.74 4.53
N ILE A 21 11.50 15.55 4.80
CA ILE A 21 11.01 14.65 5.84
C ILE A 21 11.62 15.08 7.17
N GLU A 22 10.77 15.31 8.16
CA GLU A 22 11.22 15.72 9.48
C GLU A 22 12.10 14.63 10.11
N GLY A 23 13.20 15.04 10.74
CA GLY A 23 14.21 14.12 11.29
C GLY A 23 15.04 13.37 10.23
N LYS A 24 14.71 13.48 8.94
CA LYS A 24 15.35 12.78 7.81
C LYS A 24 15.53 13.69 6.58
N PRO A 25 16.17 14.87 6.70
CA PRO A 25 16.19 15.89 5.64
C PRO A 25 16.94 15.48 4.36
N SER A 26 17.86 14.51 4.45
CA SER A 26 18.61 13.98 3.31
C SER A 26 17.86 12.90 2.52
N VAL A 27 16.69 12.48 2.99
CA VAL A 27 15.91 11.42 2.35
C VAL A 27 15.04 12.02 1.25
N ALA A 28 15.22 11.50 0.04
CA ALA A 28 14.40 11.82 -1.12
C ALA A 28 13.97 10.51 -1.81
N ILE A 29 12.66 10.35 -2.02
CA ILE A 29 12.08 9.16 -2.66
C ILE A 29 11.39 9.60 -3.94
N ARG A 30 11.91 9.13 -5.08
CA ARG A 30 11.37 9.45 -6.40
C ARG A 30 10.14 8.59 -6.69
N THR A 31 9.11 9.16 -7.29
CA THR A 31 7.90 8.46 -7.76
C THR A 31 7.92 8.31 -9.29
N PRO A 32 7.33 7.23 -9.86
CA PRO A 32 6.59 6.16 -9.19
C PRO A 32 7.43 5.31 -8.23
N ALA A 33 6.87 5.00 -7.05
CA ALA A 33 7.54 4.29 -5.96
C ALA A 33 6.68 3.15 -5.41
N VAL A 34 7.29 2.30 -4.57
CA VAL A 34 6.60 1.23 -3.85
C VAL A 34 6.83 1.37 -2.34
N MET A 35 5.80 1.04 -1.56
CA MET A 35 5.90 0.80 -0.13
C MET A 35 6.22 -0.68 0.09
N LEU A 36 7.23 -0.95 0.91
CA LEU A 36 7.56 -2.31 1.33
C LEU A 36 6.49 -2.83 2.27
N HIS A 37 5.78 -3.86 1.81
CA HIS A 37 4.78 -4.57 2.59
C HIS A 37 5.42 -5.18 3.85
N THR A 38 4.82 -4.91 5.01
CA THR A 38 5.16 -5.60 6.28
C THR A 38 4.00 -6.49 6.69
N GLN A 39 4.32 -7.71 7.12
CA GLN A 39 3.30 -8.73 7.32
C GLN A 39 2.57 -8.57 8.66
N LYS A 40 1.31 -8.97 8.65
CA LYS A 40 0.46 -9.13 9.84
C LYS A 40 0.88 -10.26 10.80
N LEU A 41 1.69 -11.23 10.38
CA LEU A 41 1.93 -12.46 11.15
C LEU A 41 3.16 -12.37 12.08
N SER A 42 2.86 -12.24 13.39
CA SER A 42 3.72 -12.52 14.58
C SER A 42 4.79 -11.51 14.89
N GLN A 43 5.26 -10.80 13.89
CA GLN A 43 6.34 -9.82 13.97
C GLN A 43 5.87 -8.53 13.29
N GLY A 44 4.77 -7.95 13.78
CA GLY A 44 4.14 -6.80 13.16
C GLY A 44 5.15 -5.70 12.82
N GLY A 45 5.11 -5.22 11.57
CA GLY A 45 6.01 -4.17 11.08
C GLY A 45 7.35 -4.67 10.51
N GLN A 46 7.56 -5.98 10.39
CA GLN A 46 8.74 -6.54 9.71
C GLN A 46 8.43 -6.97 8.27
N ILE A 47 9.43 -6.87 7.40
CA ILE A 47 9.34 -7.36 6.02
C ILE A 47 9.30 -8.90 6.07
N PRO A 48 8.29 -9.56 5.46
CA PRO A 48 8.17 -11.00 5.55
C PRO A 48 9.44 -11.71 5.08
N HIS A 49 9.91 -12.68 5.87
CA HIS A 49 11.09 -13.53 5.61
C HIS A 49 12.44 -12.79 5.54
N ILE A 50 12.49 -11.50 5.84
CA ILE A 50 13.71 -10.69 5.69
C ILE A 50 14.04 -10.01 7.03
N THR A 51 15.17 -10.40 7.62
CA THR A 51 15.72 -9.71 8.79
C THR A 51 16.27 -8.33 8.41
N HIS A 52 16.38 -7.43 9.38
CA HIS A 52 16.99 -6.10 9.16
C HIS A 52 18.42 -6.17 8.59
N GLU A 53 19.19 -7.19 8.99
CA GLU A 53 20.54 -7.42 8.49
C GLU A 53 20.54 -7.81 7.01
N VAL A 54 19.69 -8.77 6.62
CA VAL A 54 19.55 -9.19 5.23
C VAL A 54 18.99 -8.05 4.37
N PHE A 55 18.03 -7.29 4.89
CA PHE A 55 17.49 -6.13 4.18
C PHE A 55 18.57 -5.10 3.82
N ARG A 56 19.51 -4.83 4.73
CA ARG A 56 20.65 -3.92 4.50
C ARG A 56 21.63 -4.41 3.43
N LEU A 57 21.66 -5.72 3.14
CA LEU A 57 22.44 -6.28 2.04
C LEU A 57 21.78 -5.98 0.68
N VAL A 58 20.45 -5.93 0.64
CA VAL A 58 19.67 -5.76 -0.60
C VAL A 58 19.36 -4.30 -0.90
N SER A 59 19.12 -3.47 0.12
CA SER A 59 18.85 -2.04 -0.04
C SER A 59 19.57 -1.20 1.00
N ARG A 60 20.28 -0.17 0.51
CA ARG A 60 20.94 0.86 1.35
C ARG A 60 20.19 2.20 1.35
N LYS A 61 19.13 2.31 0.54
CA LYS A 61 18.34 3.53 0.43
C LYS A 61 17.16 3.45 1.40
N PRO A 62 16.80 4.55 2.07
CA PRO A 62 15.57 4.64 2.84
C PRO A 62 14.36 4.19 2.00
N GLN A 63 13.50 3.37 2.60
CA GLN A 63 12.27 2.88 1.98
C GLN A 63 11.06 3.30 2.81
N ILE A 64 9.88 3.28 2.19
CA ILE A 64 8.61 3.42 2.91
C ILE A 64 8.16 2.03 3.34
N LEU A 65 7.95 1.81 4.63
CA LEU A 65 7.38 0.58 5.18
C LEU A 65 5.87 0.75 5.30
N GLN A 66 5.10 -0.07 4.58
CA GLN A 66 3.67 -0.19 4.76
C GLN A 66 3.41 -1.00 6.02
N ILE A 67 2.80 -0.38 7.05
CA ILE A 67 2.53 -0.99 8.35
C ILE A 67 1.02 -1.12 8.54
N PRO A 68 0.43 -2.32 8.34
CA PRO A 68 -0.98 -2.54 8.57
C PRO A 68 -1.36 -2.52 10.05
N LEU A 69 -2.32 -1.70 10.43
CA LEU A 69 -2.89 -1.65 11.78
C LEU A 69 -3.52 -3.00 12.16
N ALA A 70 -4.09 -3.73 11.20
CA ALA A 70 -4.56 -5.11 11.41
C ALA A 70 -3.50 -6.06 11.99
N GLY A 71 -2.22 -5.84 11.67
CA GLY A 71 -1.08 -6.57 12.23
C GLY A 71 -0.52 -5.95 13.51
N MET A 72 -0.60 -4.62 13.64
CA MET A 72 -0.06 -3.90 14.80
C MET A 72 -1.02 -3.76 15.97
N HIS A 73 -2.29 -4.10 15.81
CA HIS A 73 -3.33 -3.89 16.83
C HIS A 73 -2.95 -4.45 18.20
N THR A 74 -2.40 -5.65 18.25
CA THR A 74 -2.03 -6.33 19.50
C THR A 74 -0.86 -5.65 20.25
N PHE A 75 -0.12 -4.78 19.56
CA PHE A 75 1.01 -4.05 20.14
C PHE A 75 0.65 -2.62 20.54
N LYS A 76 -0.61 -2.19 20.36
CA LYS A 76 -0.98 -0.78 20.56
C LYS A 76 -0.73 -0.32 21.99
N GLU A 77 -1.03 -1.14 23.01
CA GLU A 77 -0.77 -0.81 24.41
C GLU A 77 0.73 -0.72 24.67
N ALA A 78 1.52 -1.66 24.13
CA ALA A 78 2.98 -1.64 24.29
C ALA A 78 3.63 -0.40 23.66
N ILE A 79 3.15 0.03 22.49
CA ILE A 79 3.63 1.23 21.81
C ILE A 79 3.23 2.49 22.59
N GLN A 80 2.03 2.53 23.19
CA GLN A 80 1.62 3.62 24.09
C GLN A 80 2.58 3.78 25.27
N TYR A 81 3.01 2.67 25.90
CA TYR A 81 4.01 2.72 26.99
C TYR A 81 5.43 3.03 26.51
N TYR A 82 5.79 2.72 25.26
CA TYR A 82 7.12 2.98 24.71
C TYR A 82 7.39 4.46 24.46
N GLU A 83 6.34 5.27 24.26
CA GLU A 83 6.38 6.73 24.02
C GLU A 83 7.20 7.21 22.79
N GLY A 84 7.82 6.31 22.03
CA GLY A 84 8.54 6.59 20.78
C GLY A 84 7.70 6.49 19.50
N THR A 85 8.37 6.49 18.34
CA THR A 85 7.73 6.29 17.03
C THR A 85 7.57 4.80 16.70
N ILE A 86 6.57 4.47 15.87
CA ILE A 86 6.37 3.11 15.37
C ILE A 86 7.61 2.58 14.64
N SER A 87 8.28 3.42 13.84
CA SER A 87 9.52 3.06 13.13
C SER A 87 10.65 2.70 14.09
N SER A 88 10.76 3.40 15.23
CA SER A 88 11.73 3.07 16.29
C SER A 88 11.36 1.78 17.01
N PHE A 89 10.08 1.55 17.28
CA PHE A 89 9.57 0.36 17.97
C PHE A 89 9.89 -0.94 17.20
N ILE A 90 9.75 -0.92 15.87
CA ILE A 90 10.02 -2.08 14.99
C ILE A 90 11.50 -2.22 14.62
N GLY A 91 12.38 -1.31 15.09
CA GLY A 91 13.81 -1.33 14.80
C GLY A 91 14.20 -0.76 13.43
N SER A 92 13.31 -0.02 12.76
CA SER A 92 13.49 0.52 11.40
C SER A 92 13.62 2.04 11.36
N LYS A 93 14.50 2.61 12.20
CA LYS A 93 14.65 4.08 12.34
C LYS A 93 15.01 4.80 11.04
N ASP A 94 15.73 4.12 10.15
CA ASP A 94 16.20 4.68 8.88
C ASP A 94 15.13 4.67 7.77
N SER A 95 14.02 3.95 7.97
CA SER A 95 12.92 3.84 7.01
C SER A 95 11.76 4.76 7.37
N LEU A 96 10.94 5.13 6.40
CA LEU A 96 9.69 5.88 6.63
C LEU A 96 8.57 4.92 6.98
N SER A 97 7.74 5.24 7.98
CA SER A 97 6.56 4.44 8.31
C SER A 97 5.30 5.00 7.66
N CYS A 98 4.58 4.15 6.92
CA CYS A 98 3.25 4.44 6.40
C CYS A 98 2.21 3.54 7.07
N LEU A 99 1.40 4.11 7.97
CA LEU A 99 0.34 3.37 8.67
C LEU A 99 -0.89 3.20 7.77
N THR A 100 -1.32 1.97 7.58
CA THR A 100 -2.51 1.60 6.80
C THR A 100 -3.50 0.85 7.68
N LEU A 101 -4.77 0.76 7.29
CA LEU A 101 -5.77 0.07 8.10
C LEU A 101 -5.68 -1.46 7.96
N GLN A 102 -5.84 -1.94 6.72
CA GLN A 102 -5.86 -3.35 6.38
C GLN A 102 -4.52 -3.80 5.82
N ASP A 103 -4.30 -5.12 5.85
CA ASP A 103 -3.20 -5.78 5.17
C ASP A 103 -3.66 -6.15 3.74
N PRO A 104 -3.04 -5.59 2.68
CA PRO A 104 -3.43 -5.84 1.30
C PRO A 104 -3.30 -7.31 0.86
N CYS A 105 -2.47 -8.11 1.53
CA CYS A 105 -2.31 -9.54 1.25
C CYS A 105 -3.48 -10.40 1.75
N ASN A 106 -4.33 -9.86 2.62
CA ASN A 106 -5.40 -10.61 3.27
C ASN A 106 -6.78 -10.16 2.78
N ILE A 107 -7.61 -11.12 2.40
CA ILE A 107 -8.99 -10.86 1.98
C ILE A 107 -9.75 -10.14 3.11
N THR A 108 -10.32 -9.00 2.77
CA THR A 108 -11.23 -8.24 3.62
C THR A 108 -12.58 -8.92 3.59
N LYS A 109 -13.05 -9.41 4.75
CA LYS A 109 -14.32 -10.13 4.82
C LYS A 109 -15.49 -9.14 4.72
N GLN A 110 -16.30 -9.33 3.69
CA GLN A 110 -17.48 -8.50 3.43
C GLN A 110 -18.58 -8.69 4.49
N GLY A 111 -19.51 -7.74 4.57
CA GLY A 111 -20.76 -7.90 5.32
C GLY A 111 -20.68 -7.65 6.83
N HIS A 112 -19.54 -7.18 7.35
CA HIS A 112 -19.35 -6.92 8.78
C HIS A 112 -19.36 -5.43 9.17
N HIS A 113 -19.71 -4.55 8.24
CA HIS A 113 -19.70 -3.10 8.41
C HIS A 113 -20.81 -2.64 9.34
N SER A 114 -20.44 -1.81 10.31
CA SER A 114 -21.37 -1.12 11.21
C SER A 114 -21.38 0.37 10.85
N SER A 115 -22.44 1.09 11.23
CA SER A 115 -22.51 2.53 10.94
C SER A 115 -21.36 3.25 11.66
N LEU A 116 -20.55 3.99 10.90
CA LEU A 116 -19.38 4.71 11.40
C LEU A 116 -18.34 3.84 12.13
N LYS A 117 -18.27 2.54 11.81
CA LYS A 117 -17.21 1.65 12.32
C LYS A 117 -16.73 0.69 11.23
N VAL A 118 -15.41 0.61 11.09
CA VAL A 118 -14.74 -0.28 10.14
C VAL A 118 -14.18 -1.50 10.88
N PRO A 119 -14.49 -2.72 10.45
CA PRO A 119 -13.91 -3.93 11.03
C PRO A 119 -12.48 -4.14 10.50
N ILE A 120 -11.56 -4.51 11.41
CA ILE A 120 -10.28 -5.11 11.05
C ILE A 120 -10.20 -6.52 11.65
N TRP A 121 -9.50 -7.41 10.96
CA TRP A 121 -9.28 -8.77 11.43
C TRP A 121 -7.88 -8.88 12.00
N THR A 122 -7.78 -8.99 13.31
CA THR A 122 -6.51 -9.19 14.02
C THR A 122 -6.26 -10.69 14.22
N LYS A 123 -5.10 -11.05 14.77
CA LYS A 123 -4.85 -12.43 15.24
C LYS A 123 -5.84 -12.88 16.32
N ASN A 124 -6.32 -11.95 17.14
CA ASN A 124 -7.22 -12.21 18.26
C ASN A 124 -8.70 -12.08 17.87
N GLY A 125 -8.99 -11.97 16.57
CA GLY A 125 -10.35 -11.85 16.05
C GLY A 125 -10.67 -10.44 15.53
N LYS A 126 -11.96 -10.21 15.31
CA LYS A 126 -12.48 -8.99 14.69
C LYS A 126 -12.56 -7.85 15.71
N VAL A 127 -12.02 -6.70 15.35
CA VAL A 127 -12.08 -5.46 16.14
C VAL A 127 -12.66 -4.34 15.27
N TYR A 128 -13.37 -3.40 15.89
CA TYR A 128 -13.96 -2.25 15.21
C TYR A 128 -13.21 -0.97 15.53
N TYR A 129 -13.02 -0.14 14.51
CA TYR A 129 -12.46 1.20 14.63
C TYR A 129 -13.47 2.23 14.14
N ASP A 130 -13.69 3.26 14.94
CA ASP A 130 -14.27 4.54 14.53
C ASP A 130 -13.15 5.59 14.39
N ALA A 131 -13.49 6.79 13.91
CA ALA A 131 -12.51 7.86 13.71
C ALA A 131 -11.72 8.20 14.99
N LYS A 132 -12.40 8.22 16.15
CA LYS A 132 -11.76 8.53 17.43
C LYS A 132 -10.74 7.47 17.83
N SER A 133 -11.18 6.22 17.96
CA SER A 133 -10.31 5.10 18.34
C SER A 133 -9.19 4.85 17.33
N TYR A 134 -9.41 5.18 16.06
CA TYR A 134 -8.38 5.14 15.03
C TYR A 134 -7.31 6.21 15.28
N MET A 135 -7.73 7.48 15.42
CA MET A 135 -6.78 8.58 15.64
C MET A 135 -6.03 8.46 16.98
N ASP A 136 -6.64 7.90 18.02
CA ASP A 136 -5.94 7.57 19.28
C ASP A 136 -4.72 6.66 19.02
N VAL A 137 -4.85 5.71 18.09
CA VAL A 137 -3.74 4.83 17.69
C VAL A 137 -2.74 5.56 16.80
N VAL A 138 -3.20 6.36 15.84
CA VAL A 138 -2.29 7.13 14.96
C VAL A 138 -1.41 8.07 15.79
N GLU A 139 -1.99 8.81 16.74
CA GLU A 139 -1.28 9.71 17.66
C GLU A 139 -0.28 8.96 18.54
N SER A 140 -0.62 7.74 18.96
CA SER A 140 0.30 6.88 19.71
C SER A 140 1.43 6.34 18.85
N PHE A 141 1.16 6.01 17.58
CA PHE A 141 2.13 5.36 16.70
C PHE A 141 3.09 6.38 16.06
N LYS A 142 2.65 7.63 15.92
CA LYS A 142 3.44 8.74 15.35
C LYS A 142 4.12 8.33 14.01
N PRO A 143 3.34 7.88 13.01
CA PRO A 143 3.91 7.44 11.73
C PRO A 143 4.37 8.64 10.89
N ASP A 144 5.34 8.42 10.00
CA ASP A 144 5.79 9.44 9.04
C ASP A 144 4.67 9.78 8.02
N MET A 145 3.86 8.78 7.65
CA MET A 145 2.73 8.87 6.74
C MET A 145 1.57 8.02 7.27
N TYR A 146 0.32 8.40 7.02
CA TYR A 146 -0.81 7.52 7.33
C TYR A 146 -2.03 7.84 6.48
N PHE A 147 -2.89 6.83 6.36
CA PHE A 147 -4.13 6.95 5.60
C PHE A 147 -5.26 7.32 6.57
N LEU A 148 -6.14 8.23 6.18
CA LEU A 148 -7.36 8.47 6.96
C LEU A 148 -8.26 7.23 6.93
N LEU A 149 -9.08 7.06 7.96
CA LEU A 149 -9.96 5.91 8.08
C LEU A 149 -11.00 5.90 6.93
N SER A 150 -11.13 4.78 6.22
CA SER A 150 -12.12 4.59 5.15
C SER A 150 -12.96 3.34 5.33
N ASP A 151 -14.17 3.41 4.78
CA ASP A 151 -14.97 2.25 4.46
C ASP A 151 -14.71 1.82 3.00
N GLY A 152 -13.54 1.23 2.75
CA GLY A 152 -13.08 0.78 1.43
C GLY A 152 -13.60 -0.59 0.97
N ASP A 153 -14.49 -1.24 1.71
CA ASP A 153 -14.99 -2.58 1.35
C ASP A 153 -16.07 -2.51 0.24
N THR A 154 -15.61 -2.17 -0.96
CA THR A 154 -16.38 -2.17 -2.22
C THR A 154 -15.56 -2.81 -3.34
N ASN A 155 -16.26 -3.30 -4.35
CA ASN A 155 -15.70 -3.94 -5.54
C ASN A 155 -16.68 -3.77 -6.72
N ILE A 156 -16.38 -4.39 -7.86
CA ILE A 156 -17.22 -4.32 -9.06
C ILE A 156 -18.65 -4.87 -8.86
N SER A 157 -18.82 -5.86 -7.98
CA SER A 157 -20.12 -6.50 -7.69
C SER A 157 -20.93 -5.78 -6.60
N SER A 158 -20.43 -4.67 -6.06
CA SER A 158 -21.06 -3.96 -4.95
C SER A 158 -22.32 -3.21 -5.38
N SER A 159 -23.41 -3.40 -4.62
CA SER A 159 -24.67 -2.68 -4.84
C SER A 159 -24.54 -1.16 -4.63
N GLU A 160 -25.42 -0.38 -5.27
CA GLU A 160 -25.48 1.08 -5.08
C GLU A 160 -25.71 1.48 -3.62
N LYS A 161 -26.51 0.71 -2.89
CA LYS A 161 -26.74 0.91 -1.44
C LYS A 161 -25.44 0.75 -0.65
N ARG A 162 -24.63 -0.25 -0.99
CA ARG A 162 -23.34 -0.50 -0.33
C ARG A 162 -22.34 0.61 -0.63
N VAL A 163 -22.23 1.01 -1.89
CA VAL A 163 -21.37 2.11 -2.34
C VAL A 163 -21.76 3.42 -1.68
N SER A 164 -23.05 3.76 -1.66
CA SER A 164 -23.55 4.97 -1.00
C SER A 164 -23.24 5.01 0.49
N LYS A 165 -23.31 3.85 1.17
CA LYS A 165 -22.95 3.74 2.59
C LYS A 165 -21.44 3.89 2.81
N SER A 166 -20.61 3.31 1.95
CA SER A 166 -19.14 3.47 1.95
C SER A 166 -18.75 4.95 1.82
N VAL A 167 -19.31 5.65 0.84
CA VAL A 167 -19.11 7.09 0.63
C VAL A 167 -19.54 7.89 1.85
N SER A 168 -20.75 7.67 2.37
CA SER A 168 -21.26 8.41 3.52
C SER A 168 -20.45 8.18 4.80
N ASN A 169 -20.04 6.94 5.08
CA ASN A 169 -19.19 6.63 6.23
C ASN A 169 -17.81 7.30 6.09
N THR A 170 -17.21 7.19 4.91
CA THR A 170 -15.85 7.72 4.67
C THR A 170 -15.81 9.24 4.68
N ILE A 171 -16.87 9.94 4.23
CA ILE A 171 -16.97 11.40 4.40
C ILE A 171 -17.00 11.79 5.88
N SER A 172 -17.73 11.03 6.72
CA SER A 172 -17.75 11.28 8.17
C SER A 172 -16.37 11.05 8.78
N PHE A 173 -15.72 9.93 8.46
CA PHE A 173 -14.38 9.63 8.94
C PHE A 173 -13.36 10.66 8.50
N TYR A 174 -13.43 11.11 7.25
CA TYR A 174 -12.56 12.15 6.71
C TYR A 174 -12.63 13.42 7.56
N LYS A 175 -13.84 13.93 7.80
CA LYS A 175 -14.05 15.15 8.60
C LYS A 175 -13.52 14.98 10.03
N ASP A 176 -13.91 13.90 10.70
CA ASP A 176 -13.53 13.66 12.10
C ASP A 176 -12.01 13.45 12.27
N CYS A 177 -11.39 12.66 11.38
CA CYS A 177 -9.96 12.37 11.45
C CYS A 177 -9.11 13.59 11.06
N LEU A 178 -9.54 14.36 10.05
CA LEU A 178 -8.81 15.56 9.63
C LEU A 178 -8.92 16.68 10.66
N GLU A 179 -10.10 16.88 11.26
CA GLU A 179 -10.25 17.80 12.39
C GLU A 179 -9.34 17.40 13.56
N ARG A 180 -9.25 16.10 13.87
CA ARG A 180 -8.36 15.60 14.91
C ARG A 180 -6.89 15.83 14.56
N HIS A 181 -6.48 15.57 13.31
CA HIS A 181 -5.13 15.83 12.81
C HIS A 181 -4.73 17.31 12.98
N ARG A 182 -5.60 18.24 12.57
CA ARG A 182 -5.37 19.69 12.68
C ARG A 182 -5.09 20.16 14.12
N LYS A 183 -5.65 19.45 15.12
CA LYS A 183 -5.49 19.76 16.54
C LYS A 183 -4.35 18.98 17.20
N SER A 184 -3.70 18.08 16.48
CA SER A 184 -2.73 17.14 17.04
C SER A 184 -1.30 17.67 16.88
N GLU A 185 -0.68 18.09 17.98
CA GLU A 185 0.71 18.55 17.96
C GLU A 185 1.70 17.42 17.58
N VAL A 186 1.37 16.17 17.89
CA VAL A 186 2.25 15.02 17.59
C VAL A 186 2.19 14.56 16.14
N LEU A 187 1.13 14.91 15.40
CA LEU A 187 0.94 14.53 14.00
C LEU A 187 1.15 15.69 13.02
N LYS A 188 1.50 16.88 13.50
CA LYS A 188 1.65 18.12 12.71
C LYS A 188 2.55 17.99 11.47
N HIS A 189 3.50 17.06 11.50
CA HIS A 189 4.46 16.81 10.43
C HIS A 189 4.27 15.46 9.72
N SER A 190 3.30 14.65 10.15
CA SER A 190 2.89 13.42 9.48
C SER A 190 2.21 13.72 8.15
N PHE A 191 2.57 12.96 7.12
CA PHE A 191 1.98 13.08 5.78
C PHE A 191 0.60 12.40 5.73
N VAL A 192 -0.45 13.17 5.46
CA VAL A 192 -1.84 12.69 5.52
C VAL A 192 -2.35 12.29 4.14
N ILE A 193 -2.81 11.05 4.01
CA ILE A 193 -3.38 10.54 2.75
C ILE A 193 -4.87 10.30 2.93
N ALA A 194 -5.68 10.93 2.09
CA ALA A 194 -7.12 10.83 2.16
C ALA A 194 -7.68 9.78 1.18
N PRO A 195 -8.56 8.88 1.62
CA PRO A 195 -9.06 7.78 0.80
C PRO A 195 -10.23 8.21 -0.09
N VAL A 196 -10.07 8.16 -1.41
CA VAL A 196 -11.15 8.29 -2.39
C VAL A 196 -11.90 6.97 -2.50
N VAL A 197 -13.17 6.94 -2.07
CA VAL A 197 -14.07 5.78 -2.17
C VAL A 197 -15.21 6.03 -3.16
N GLY A 198 -15.97 4.98 -3.50
CA GLY A 198 -17.10 5.05 -4.45
C GLY A 198 -17.28 3.83 -5.35
N GLY A 199 -16.47 2.77 -5.15
CA GLY A 199 -16.54 1.56 -5.97
C GLY A 199 -16.33 1.85 -7.46
N TYR A 200 -17.02 1.07 -8.30
CA TYR A 200 -17.02 1.22 -9.76
C TYR A 200 -18.16 2.13 -10.25
N LYS A 201 -18.52 3.16 -9.46
CA LYS A 201 -19.61 4.10 -9.77
C LYS A 201 -19.06 5.52 -9.90
N HIS A 202 -18.92 6.02 -11.13
CA HIS A 202 -18.37 7.36 -11.41
C HIS A 202 -19.04 8.46 -10.58
N LEU A 203 -20.38 8.52 -10.57
CA LEU A 203 -21.13 9.52 -9.81
C LEU A 203 -20.85 9.47 -8.30
N ALA A 204 -20.58 8.28 -7.75
CA ALA A 204 -20.25 8.12 -6.34
C ALA A 204 -18.83 8.62 -6.03
N ARG A 205 -17.88 8.41 -6.95
CA ARG A 205 -16.51 8.95 -6.88
C ARG A 205 -16.53 10.48 -6.94
N GLU A 206 -17.26 11.05 -7.90
CA GLU A 206 -17.41 12.50 -8.06
C GLU A 206 -17.99 13.14 -6.80
N LYS A 207 -19.09 12.60 -6.30
CA LYS A 207 -19.71 13.07 -5.06
C LYS A 207 -18.76 13.03 -3.86
N TYR A 208 -17.91 12.01 -3.77
CA TYR A 208 -16.92 11.92 -2.69
C TYR A 208 -15.83 12.98 -2.86
N ILE A 209 -15.27 13.14 -4.05
CA ILE A 209 -14.23 14.13 -4.35
C ILE A 209 -14.75 15.55 -4.06
N GLU A 210 -15.93 15.90 -4.57
CA GLU A 210 -16.57 17.21 -4.33
C GLU A 210 -16.69 17.54 -2.83
N ALA A 211 -17.04 16.54 -2.01
CA ALA A 211 -17.18 16.71 -0.56
C ALA A 211 -15.85 16.97 0.18
N MET A 212 -14.71 16.71 -0.45
CA MET A 212 -13.38 16.90 0.15
C MET A 212 -12.65 18.14 -0.37
N LEU A 213 -13.09 18.71 -1.50
CA LEU A 213 -12.39 19.82 -2.16
C LEU A 213 -12.16 21.03 -1.24
N GLU A 214 -13.07 21.27 -0.29
CA GLU A 214 -12.95 22.35 0.69
C GLU A 214 -11.70 22.23 1.57
N ASP A 215 -11.35 20.99 1.93
CA ASP A 215 -10.30 20.65 2.89
C ASP A 215 -9.03 20.10 2.21
N VAL A 216 -9.01 20.07 0.87
CA VAL A 216 -7.98 19.45 0.03
C VAL A 216 -6.55 19.96 0.30
N ARG A 217 -6.42 21.18 0.84
CA ARG A 217 -5.14 21.79 1.18
C ARG A 217 -4.44 21.14 2.37
N ASP A 218 -5.22 20.56 3.28
CA ASP A 218 -4.73 19.93 4.53
C ASP A 218 -4.46 18.42 4.37
N VAL A 219 -4.55 17.93 3.13
CA VAL A 219 -4.26 16.55 2.75
C VAL A 219 -3.06 16.56 1.82
N ASP A 220 -2.13 15.63 1.97
CA ASP A 220 -0.90 15.58 1.19
C ASP A 220 -0.97 14.61 -0.01
N GLY A 221 -1.90 13.65 0.03
CA GLY A 221 -2.14 12.70 -1.06
C GLY A 221 -3.50 12.01 -1.00
N PHE A 222 -3.80 11.23 -2.02
CA PHE A 222 -5.05 10.50 -2.16
C PHE A 222 -4.82 9.01 -2.37
N LEU A 223 -5.48 8.18 -1.58
CA LEU A 223 -5.58 6.75 -1.83
C LEU A 223 -6.80 6.49 -2.71
N ILE A 224 -6.65 5.86 -3.86
CA ILE A 224 -7.78 5.31 -4.61
C ILE A 224 -8.19 3.98 -3.97
N ASP A 225 -9.26 4.02 -3.18
CA ASP A 225 -9.72 2.90 -2.36
C ASP A 225 -11.00 2.26 -2.94
N GLY A 226 -11.30 1.03 -2.54
CA GLY A 226 -12.54 0.33 -2.89
C GLY A 226 -12.65 -0.13 -4.34
N LEU A 227 -11.52 -0.45 -4.97
CA LEU A 227 -11.47 -1.17 -6.25
C LEU A 227 -11.50 -2.70 -6.06
N HIS A 228 -11.13 -3.21 -4.88
CA HIS A 228 -11.06 -4.64 -4.60
C HIS A 228 -11.22 -4.88 -3.09
N ASN A 229 -11.29 -6.15 -2.66
CA ASN A 229 -11.42 -6.50 -1.24
C ASN A 229 -10.10 -6.99 -0.63
N ASN A 230 -8.94 -6.48 -1.09
CA ASN A 230 -7.62 -7.02 -0.75
C ASN A 230 -7.49 -8.52 -1.09
N GLY A 231 -6.35 -9.11 -0.74
CA GLY A 231 -6.08 -10.52 -0.95
C GLY A 231 -5.44 -10.83 -2.31
N PRO A 232 -5.01 -12.08 -2.51
CA PRO A 232 -4.38 -12.54 -3.74
C PRO A 232 -5.26 -12.35 -4.97
N GLU A 233 -6.58 -12.37 -4.83
CA GLU A 233 -7.54 -12.22 -5.93
C GLU A 233 -7.37 -10.92 -6.72
N THR A 234 -6.78 -9.89 -6.10
CA THR A 234 -6.46 -8.60 -6.74
C THR A 234 -5.58 -8.77 -7.98
N GLU A 235 -4.73 -9.81 -8.02
CA GLU A 235 -3.81 -10.03 -9.14
C GLU A 235 -4.52 -10.38 -10.45
N PHE A 236 -5.75 -10.88 -10.37
CA PHE A 236 -6.57 -11.33 -11.50
C PHE A 236 -7.53 -10.27 -12.03
N LEU A 237 -7.51 -9.06 -11.47
CA LEU A 237 -8.33 -7.96 -11.97
C LEU A 237 -7.78 -7.48 -13.31
N GLU A 238 -8.66 -7.36 -14.30
CA GLU A 238 -8.28 -6.92 -15.64
C GLU A 238 -8.15 -5.40 -15.67
N PHE A 239 -7.08 -4.89 -16.30
CA PHE A 239 -6.80 -3.44 -16.34
C PHE A 239 -7.97 -2.64 -16.94
N HIS A 240 -8.63 -3.16 -17.98
CA HIS A 240 -9.74 -2.47 -18.64
C HIS A 240 -10.95 -2.23 -17.72
N GLU A 241 -11.11 -3.01 -16.63
CA GLU A 241 -12.21 -2.84 -15.68
C GLU A 241 -11.93 -1.67 -14.73
N ILE A 242 -10.67 -1.46 -14.36
CA ILE A 242 -10.23 -0.44 -13.40
C ILE A 242 -9.89 0.90 -14.06
N GLU A 243 -9.36 0.87 -15.29
CA GLU A 243 -8.85 2.03 -16.03
C GLU A 243 -9.87 3.19 -16.08
N PRO A 244 -11.15 3.00 -16.47
CA PRO A 244 -12.10 4.10 -16.52
C PRO A 244 -12.35 4.76 -15.17
N ILE A 245 -12.33 3.96 -14.09
CA ILE A 245 -12.55 4.46 -12.73
C ILE A 245 -11.35 5.24 -12.24
N VAL A 246 -10.13 4.71 -12.43
CA VAL A 246 -8.89 5.39 -12.04
C VAL A 246 -8.72 6.69 -12.81
N GLN A 247 -8.92 6.68 -14.13
CA GLN A 247 -8.85 7.89 -14.97
C GLN A 247 -9.82 8.97 -14.51
N CYS A 248 -11.09 8.59 -14.25
CA CYS A 248 -12.11 9.51 -13.76
C CYS A 248 -11.73 10.19 -12.43
N ILE A 249 -11.04 9.47 -11.55
CA ILE A 249 -10.57 10.01 -10.27
C ILE A 249 -9.38 10.93 -10.50
N VAL A 250 -8.33 10.47 -11.19
CA VAL A 250 -7.09 11.23 -11.39
C VAL A 250 -7.37 12.55 -12.13
N ASP A 251 -8.29 12.57 -13.10
CA ASP A 251 -8.68 13.80 -13.82
C ASP A 251 -9.26 14.89 -12.92
N LYS A 252 -9.75 14.53 -11.73
CA LYS A 252 -10.41 15.44 -10.79
C LYS A 252 -9.56 15.73 -9.55
N LEU A 253 -8.47 15.01 -9.34
CA LEU A 253 -7.59 15.22 -8.20
C LEU A 253 -6.56 16.34 -8.49
N PRO A 254 -6.16 17.12 -7.48
CA PRO A 254 -5.13 18.13 -7.65
C PRO A 254 -3.80 17.51 -8.07
N VAL A 255 -3.19 18.09 -9.09
CA VAL A 255 -1.96 17.59 -9.69
C VAL A 255 -0.80 17.60 -8.67
N GLU A 256 -0.74 18.55 -7.76
CA GLU A 256 0.37 18.66 -6.79
C GLU A 256 0.34 17.62 -5.66
N LYS A 257 -0.67 16.75 -5.60
CA LYS A 257 -0.87 15.78 -4.51
C LYS A 257 -0.43 14.38 -4.94
N LEU A 258 0.03 13.59 -3.98
CA LEU A 258 0.49 12.22 -4.22
C LEU A 258 -0.69 11.29 -4.52
N HIS A 259 -0.64 10.51 -5.60
CA HIS A 259 -1.66 9.48 -5.88
C HIS A 259 -1.20 8.09 -5.47
N VAL A 260 -2.02 7.39 -4.69
CA VAL A 260 -1.65 6.11 -4.08
C VAL A 260 -2.69 5.05 -4.41
N VAL A 261 -2.23 3.83 -4.70
CA VAL A 261 -3.06 2.63 -4.80
C VAL A 261 -2.43 1.55 -3.92
N GLN A 262 -3.27 0.67 -3.35
CA GLN A 262 -2.82 -0.50 -2.60
C GLN A 262 -3.42 -1.77 -3.19
N GLY A 263 -2.77 -2.90 -2.96
CA GLY A 263 -3.26 -4.22 -3.35
C GLY A 263 -2.23 -5.07 -4.09
N CYS A 264 -2.51 -6.36 -4.19
CA CYS A 264 -1.66 -7.35 -4.87
C CYS A 264 -1.73 -7.21 -6.39
N TRP A 265 -1.38 -6.04 -6.92
CA TRP A 265 -1.44 -5.74 -8.34
C TRP A 265 -0.32 -6.43 -9.11
N ASN A 266 -0.68 -7.09 -10.20
CA ASN A 266 0.32 -7.64 -11.12
C ASN A 266 1.10 -6.51 -11.83
N PRO A 267 2.28 -6.81 -12.41
CA PRO A 267 3.14 -5.79 -13.02
C PRO A 267 2.49 -5.03 -14.18
N VAL A 268 1.61 -5.68 -14.95
CA VAL A 268 0.91 -5.07 -16.08
C VAL A 268 -0.04 -3.97 -15.59
N ASN A 269 -0.81 -4.25 -14.54
CA ASN A 269 -1.72 -3.29 -13.92
C ASN A 269 -0.95 -2.12 -13.28
N ILE A 270 0.21 -2.38 -12.66
CA ILE A 270 1.08 -1.32 -12.13
C ILE A 270 1.52 -0.38 -13.24
N ILE A 271 2.01 -0.90 -14.37
CA ILE A 271 2.43 -0.08 -15.51
C ILE A 271 1.26 0.76 -16.03
N GLY A 272 0.09 0.14 -16.25
CA GLY A 272 -1.10 0.86 -16.68
C GLY A 272 -1.52 1.96 -15.69
N MET A 273 -1.46 1.71 -14.38
CA MET A 273 -1.77 2.73 -13.37
C MET A 273 -0.72 3.86 -13.30
N VAL A 274 0.56 3.56 -13.56
CA VAL A 274 1.59 4.60 -13.74
C VAL A 274 1.25 5.46 -14.96
N GLU A 275 0.77 4.85 -16.04
CA GLU A 275 0.33 5.57 -17.25
C GLU A 275 -0.84 6.53 -16.97
N LEU A 276 -1.71 6.15 -16.04
CA LEU A 276 -2.83 6.97 -15.55
C LEU A 276 -2.42 8.02 -14.51
N GLY A 277 -1.17 8.04 -14.03
CA GLY A 277 -0.68 9.04 -13.09
C GLY A 277 -0.79 8.65 -11.61
N ILE A 278 -0.67 7.36 -11.28
CA ILE A 278 -0.48 6.88 -9.90
C ILE A 278 1.01 6.91 -9.52
N ASP A 279 1.32 7.43 -8.34
CA ASP A 279 2.68 7.70 -7.87
C ASP A 279 3.23 6.66 -6.88
N LEU A 280 2.37 6.01 -6.10
CA LEU A 280 2.78 5.11 -5.01
C LEU A 280 1.94 3.83 -4.97
N PHE A 281 2.64 2.70 -4.92
CA PHE A 281 2.08 1.35 -4.85
C PHE A 281 2.61 0.62 -3.61
N ASP A 282 2.33 -0.68 -3.46
CA ASP A 282 2.93 -1.52 -2.42
C ASP A 282 3.46 -2.86 -2.97
N THR A 283 4.29 -3.54 -2.18
CA THR A 283 4.93 -4.81 -2.58
C THR A 283 4.18 -6.07 -2.10
N SER A 284 2.88 -5.98 -1.82
CA SER A 284 2.07 -7.14 -1.42
C SER A 284 2.04 -8.24 -2.49
N TYR A 285 2.04 -7.86 -3.76
CA TYR A 285 2.16 -8.80 -4.88
C TYR A 285 3.42 -9.68 -4.75
N CYS A 286 4.58 -9.08 -4.47
CA CYS A 286 5.83 -9.82 -4.27
C CYS A 286 5.73 -10.84 -3.11
N HIS A 287 4.99 -10.51 -2.05
CA HIS A 287 4.78 -11.41 -0.93
C HIS A 287 3.93 -12.62 -1.34
N ILE A 288 2.78 -12.42 -1.99
CA ILE A 288 1.91 -13.55 -2.39
C ILE A 288 2.60 -14.49 -3.39
N LEU A 289 3.47 -13.95 -4.27
CA LEU A 289 4.30 -14.77 -5.16
C LEU A 289 5.25 -15.68 -4.38
N THR A 290 5.93 -15.10 -3.39
CA THR A 290 6.87 -15.85 -2.54
C THR A 290 6.16 -16.97 -1.78
N GLU A 291 4.96 -16.70 -1.25
CA GLU A 291 4.15 -17.72 -0.55
C GLU A 291 3.75 -18.88 -1.48
N ARG A 292 3.46 -18.61 -2.75
CA ARG A 292 3.19 -19.65 -3.76
C ARG A 292 4.43 -20.26 -4.41
N SER A 293 5.63 -19.95 -3.89
CA SER A 293 6.92 -20.44 -4.42
C SER A 293 7.15 -20.03 -5.88
N ALA A 294 6.65 -18.86 -6.26
CA ALA A 294 6.91 -18.23 -7.53
C ALA A 294 8.01 -17.16 -7.40
N ALA A 295 8.68 -16.89 -8.52
CA ALA A 295 9.64 -15.79 -8.64
C ALA A 295 9.28 -14.92 -9.84
N MET A 296 9.40 -13.60 -9.69
CA MET A 296 9.22 -12.67 -10.80
C MET A 296 10.39 -12.77 -11.77
N THR A 297 10.10 -12.88 -13.05
CA THR A 297 11.08 -13.13 -14.11
C THR A 297 10.85 -12.30 -15.36
N PHE A 298 9.92 -11.34 -15.32
CA PHE A 298 9.75 -10.43 -16.44
C PHE A 298 10.98 -9.55 -16.64
N ALA A 299 11.41 -9.41 -17.89
CA ALA A 299 12.37 -8.41 -18.29
C ALA A 299 11.66 -7.07 -18.53
N ILE A 300 12.30 -5.97 -18.11
CA ILE A 300 11.84 -4.61 -18.43
C ILE A 300 12.15 -4.28 -19.90
N GLU A 301 13.20 -4.89 -20.45
CA GLU A 301 13.51 -4.81 -21.87
C GLU A 301 12.57 -5.72 -22.68
N PRO A 302 12.11 -5.30 -23.86
CA PRO A 302 11.21 -6.09 -24.69
C PRO A 302 11.96 -7.29 -25.29
N THR A 303 12.10 -8.35 -24.51
CA THR A 303 12.38 -9.69 -25.02
C THR A 303 11.10 -10.28 -25.59
N GLU A 304 11.22 -11.28 -26.47
CA GLU A 304 10.08 -11.92 -27.11
C GLU A 304 8.94 -12.17 -26.12
N ARG A 305 7.76 -11.61 -26.43
CA ARG A 305 6.61 -11.46 -25.55
C ARG A 305 6.16 -12.80 -24.95
N THR A 306 6.73 -13.18 -23.82
CA THR A 306 6.09 -14.12 -22.90
C THR A 306 5.17 -13.30 -22.00
N ASN A 307 3.86 -13.54 -22.08
CA ASN A 307 2.88 -12.93 -21.17
C ASN A 307 3.02 -13.43 -19.71
N ALA A 308 4.05 -14.22 -19.41
CA ALA A 308 4.35 -14.71 -18.07
C ALA A 308 5.37 -13.77 -17.41
N TYR A 309 4.95 -13.16 -16.30
CA TYR A 309 5.80 -12.30 -15.47
C TYR A 309 6.39 -13.02 -14.25
N GLU A 310 6.14 -14.33 -14.14
CA GLU A 310 6.65 -15.18 -13.07
C GLU A 310 6.94 -16.61 -13.55
N ILE A 311 7.74 -17.32 -12.75
CA ILE A 311 7.93 -18.77 -12.85
C ILE A 311 7.51 -19.44 -11.53
N ASN A 312 6.97 -20.65 -11.62
CA ASN A 312 6.77 -21.51 -10.45
C ASN A 312 8.01 -22.36 -10.22
N LEU A 313 8.73 -22.10 -9.12
CA LEU A 313 9.98 -22.81 -8.81
C LEU A 313 9.77 -24.29 -8.48
N ARG A 314 8.52 -24.74 -8.30
CA ARG A 314 8.16 -26.15 -8.08
C ARG A 314 7.96 -26.94 -9.37
N ASP A 315 8.04 -26.29 -10.54
CA ASP A 315 7.88 -27.02 -11.79
C ASP A 315 9.05 -28.01 -11.99
N ALA A 316 8.72 -29.23 -12.40
CA ALA A 316 9.70 -30.32 -12.56
C ALA A 316 10.87 -29.97 -13.50
N LYS A 317 10.68 -29.01 -14.42
CA LYS A 317 11.74 -28.52 -15.31
C LYS A 317 12.89 -27.82 -14.58
N TYR A 318 12.69 -27.35 -13.34
CA TYR A 318 13.70 -26.65 -12.56
C TYR A 318 14.47 -27.56 -11.59
N VAL A 319 14.09 -28.83 -11.47
CA VAL A 319 14.73 -29.81 -10.57
C VAL A 319 16.20 -30.02 -10.88
N ASP A 320 16.61 -29.89 -12.14
CA ASP A 320 18.02 -30.00 -12.58
C ASP A 320 18.50 -28.72 -13.28
N ASP A 321 17.87 -27.58 -12.97
CA ASP A 321 18.23 -26.29 -13.55
C ASP A 321 19.21 -25.53 -12.64
N PHE A 322 20.47 -25.48 -13.07
CA PHE A 322 21.58 -24.83 -12.38
C PHE A 322 21.78 -23.36 -12.79
N GLN A 323 20.85 -22.77 -13.55
CA GLN A 323 20.88 -21.34 -13.88
C GLN A 323 20.39 -20.47 -12.71
N PRO A 324 20.75 -19.18 -12.66
CA PRO A 324 20.11 -18.24 -11.74
C PRO A 324 18.60 -18.12 -12.04
N ILE A 325 17.81 -17.75 -11.04
CA ILE A 325 16.35 -17.55 -11.18
C ILE A 325 16.04 -16.57 -12.33
N LEU A 326 16.80 -15.48 -12.41
CA LEU A 326 16.74 -14.51 -13.50
C LEU A 326 18.15 -14.14 -13.93
N LEU A 327 18.48 -14.39 -15.19
CA LEU A 327 19.78 -14.06 -15.76
C LEU A 327 19.99 -12.54 -15.76
N GLY A 328 21.15 -12.08 -15.26
CA GLY A 328 21.47 -10.66 -15.16
C GLY A 328 20.87 -9.94 -13.94
N CYS A 329 20.20 -10.66 -13.03
CA CYS A 329 19.72 -10.10 -11.77
C CYS A 329 20.83 -10.12 -10.70
N ASP A 330 21.11 -8.96 -10.12
CA ASP A 330 22.14 -8.80 -9.07
C ASP A 330 21.62 -9.09 -7.64
N CYS A 331 20.42 -9.66 -7.50
CA CYS A 331 19.87 -9.94 -6.17
C CYS A 331 20.63 -11.09 -5.48
N LEU A 332 20.57 -11.11 -4.15
CA LEU A 332 21.28 -12.10 -3.32
C LEU A 332 20.98 -13.54 -3.75
N SER A 333 19.72 -13.84 -4.07
CA SER A 333 19.30 -15.18 -4.50
C SER A 333 19.90 -15.55 -5.86
N CYS A 334 19.89 -14.65 -6.85
CA CYS A 334 20.47 -14.95 -8.18
C CYS A 334 22.00 -14.99 -8.17
N ALA A 335 22.64 -14.27 -7.24
CA ALA A 335 24.10 -14.26 -7.10
C ALA A 335 24.65 -15.54 -6.45
N ILE A 336 23.86 -16.20 -5.59
CA ILE A 336 24.33 -17.33 -4.75
C ILE A 336 23.63 -18.64 -5.11
N MET A 337 22.37 -18.58 -5.54
CA MET A 337 21.51 -19.75 -5.76
C MET A 337 21.16 -19.95 -7.23
N CYS A 338 21.02 -21.21 -7.61
CA CYS A 338 20.40 -21.63 -8.87
C CYS A 338 18.99 -22.19 -8.63
N THR A 339 18.20 -22.29 -9.70
CA THR A 339 16.77 -22.67 -9.66
C THR A 339 16.52 -23.99 -8.89
N ILE A 340 17.37 -25.00 -9.09
CA ILE A 340 17.37 -26.29 -8.36
C ILE A 340 17.53 -26.13 -6.83
N THR A 341 18.38 -25.19 -6.39
CA THR A 341 18.67 -25.01 -4.97
C THR A 341 17.43 -24.48 -4.24
N CYS A 342 16.64 -23.63 -4.92
CA CYS A 342 15.40 -23.10 -4.38
C CYS A 342 14.29 -24.17 -4.26
N ASP A 343 14.21 -25.14 -5.17
CA ASP A 343 13.29 -26.28 -5.06
C ASP A 343 13.68 -27.22 -3.89
N SER A 344 14.98 -27.48 -3.73
CA SER A 344 15.50 -28.46 -2.76
C SER A 344 15.38 -28.01 -1.29
N LEU A 345 15.33 -26.71 -1.00
CA LEU A 345 15.28 -26.15 0.37
C LEU A 345 13.94 -26.39 1.10
N LYS A 346 12.97 -27.07 0.49
CA LYS A 346 11.64 -27.33 1.06
C LYS A 346 11.26 -28.81 1.21
N LYS A 347 12.17 -29.74 0.88
CA LYS A 347 12.08 -31.15 1.32
C LYS A 347 12.73 -31.29 2.69
#